data_AF-A0A924HYZ6-F1
#
_entry.id   AF-A0A924HYZ6-F1
#
_cell.length_a   1.000
_cell.length_b   1.000
_cell.length_c   1.000
_cell.angle_alpha   90.00
_cell.angle_beta   90.00
_cell.angle_gamma   90.00
#
_symmetry.space_group_name_H-M   'P 1'
#
loop_
_entity.id
_entity.type
_entity.pdbx_description
1 polymer ?
#
loop_
_entity_poly.entity_id
_entity_poly.type
_entity_poly.pdbx_seq_one_letter_code
_entity_poly.pdbx_strand_id
1 'polypeptide(L)'
;MPPTAQTKFTALHFQNTIATEFTHGSAIAPDLFTQAIALVQDTEVSAGGEVSYPIHDSLNWRMSRFGQQARSTLEAALFQNEDGTTWQAKLSTPIADPKKGKPRKYETPVGSGSRAFFPNLDSQTRSRIQNRYQTLVPPKSSVWDWLKVRPKVPIVLTEGGKKGLSLLSQGYLGIAPYGINGGYRSKDAIGEACTPYLIP
;
A
#
# COMPACT_ATOMS: atom_id res chain seq x y z
N MET A 1 23.60 20.33 -6.65
CA MET A 1 22.77 21.48 -6.26
C MET A 1 21.96 21.08 -5.04
N PRO A 2 21.93 21.89 -3.96
CA PRO A 2 21.05 21.61 -2.82
C PRO A 2 19.58 21.74 -3.27
N PRO A 3 18.66 20.91 -2.73
CA PRO A 3 17.24 21.05 -3.06
C PRO A 3 16.75 22.43 -2.64
N THR A 4 16.15 23.15 -3.59
CA THR A 4 15.56 24.48 -3.43
C THR A 4 14.45 24.44 -2.37
N ALA A 5 14.35 25.49 -1.54
CA ALA A 5 13.46 25.53 -0.38
C ALA A 5 11.97 25.20 -0.69
N GLN A 6 11.51 25.45 -1.93
CA GLN A 6 10.17 25.07 -2.41
C GLN A 6 9.94 23.55 -2.41
N THR A 7 10.92 22.74 -2.84
CA THR A 7 10.78 21.27 -2.94
C THR A 7 10.66 20.61 -1.56
N LYS A 8 11.31 21.18 -0.53
CA LYS A 8 11.18 20.71 0.86
C LYS A 8 9.80 21.05 1.45
N PHE A 9 9.26 22.22 1.10
CA PHE A 9 7.97 22.68 1.62
C PHE A 9 6.79 21.85 1.08
N THR A 10 6.83 21.48 -0.21
CA THR A 10 5.81 20.61 -0.82
C THR A 10 5.85 19.19 -0.25
N ALA A 11 7.04 18.65 0.01
CA ALA A 11 7.19 17.31 0.55
C ALA A 11 6.64 17.16 1.96
N LEU A 12 6.96 18.13 2.83
CA LEU A 12 6.41 18.17 4.18
C LEU A 12 4.88 18.35 4.15
N HIS A 13 4.37 19.12 3.17
CA HIS A 13 2.93 19.32 3.01
C HIS A 13 2.19 18.04 2.61
N PHE A 14 2.67 17.30 1.59
CA PHE A 14 2.06 16.04 1.19
C PHE A 14 2.10 15.00 2.31
N GLN A 15 3.25 14.86 2.98
CA GLN A 15 3.41 13.92 4.09
C GLN A 15 2.42 14.21 5.23
N ASN A 16 2.32 15.47 5.65
CA ASN A 16 1.37 15.88 6.70
C ASN A 16 -0.09 15.68 6.27
N THR A 17 -0.40 15.97 5.01
CA THR A 17 -1.75 15.79 4.45
C THR A 17 -2.14 14.32 4.45
N ILE A 18 -1.28 13.43 3.98
CA ILE A 18 -1.53 11.98 3.97
C ILE A 18 -1.64 11.43 5.38
N ALA A 19 -0.70 11.79 6.27
CA ALA A 19 -0.74 11.34 7.67
C ALA A 19 -2.06 11.75 8.34
N THR A 20 -2.48 13.00 8.16
CA THR A 20 -3.76 13.50 8.68
C THR A 20 -4.93 12.77 8.06
N GLU A 21 -4.99 12.63 6.73
CA GLU A 21 -6.07 11.93 6.02
C GLU A 21 -6.22 10.47 6.49
N PHE A 22 -5.11 9.81 6.81
CA PHE A 22 -5.12 8.40 7.19
C PHE A 22 -5.40 8.20 8.67
N THR A 23 -4.94 9.09 9.55
CA THR A 23 -5.04 8.87 11.00
C THR A 23 -6.19 9.63 11.64
N HIS A 24 -6.54 10.82 11.13
CA HIS A 24 -7.64 11.61 11.67
C HIS A 24 -8.99 11.09 11.19
N GLY A 25 -9.90 10.78 12.12
CA GLY A 25 -11.27 10.31 11.83
C GLY A 25 -11.40 8.95 11.14
N SER A 26 -10.29 8.30 10.78
CA SER A 26 -10.28 7.01 10.04
C SER A 26 -10.05 5.79 10.94
N ALA A 27 -9.83 6.01 12.25
CA ALA A 27 -9.53 4.99 13.26
C ALA A 27 -8.30 4.11 12.95
N ILE A 28 -7.40 4.56 12.06
CA ILE A 28 -6.10 3.94 11.80
C ILE A 28 -5.13 4.43 12.88
N ALA A 29 -4.48 3.50 13.58
CA ALA A 29 -3.45 3.82 14.56
C ALA A 29 -2.24 4.46 13.86
N PRO A 30 -1.68 5.57 14.39
CA PRO A 30 -0.51 6.22 13.81
C PRO A 30 0.69 5.28 13.64
N ASP A 31 0.97 4.45 14.64
CA ASP A 31 2.08 3.48 14.58
C ASP A 31 1.89 2.47 13.44
N LEU A 32 0.68 1.94 13.28
CA LEU A 32 0.36 1.05 12.16
C LEU A 32 0.47 1.77 10.82
N PHE A 33 0.04 3.03 10.74
CA PHE A 33 0.23 3.84 9.53
C PHE A 33 1.71 3.95 9.17
N THR A 34 2.60 4.22 10.13
CA THR A 34 4.05 4.30 9.86
C THR A 34 4.66 2.96 9.43
N GLN A 35 4.11 1.83 9.89
CA GLN A 35 4.56 0.50 9.46
C GLN A 35 4.05 0.13 8.05
N ALA A 36 2.85 0.56 7.71
CA ALA A 36 2.16 0.12 6.50
C ALA A 36 2.29 1.08 5.31
N ILE A 37 2.65 2.34 5.54
CA ILE A 37 2.68 3.38 4.52
C ILE A 37 4.08 3.98 4.41
N ALA A 38 4.72 3.80 3.25
CA ALA A 38 5.95 4.50 2.90
C ALA A 38 5.62 5.77 2.09
N LEU A 39 6.17 6.91 2.51
CA LEU A 39 6.01 8.19 1.81
C LEU A 39 7.28 8.47 1.02
N VAL A 40 7.17 8.58 -0.30
CA VAL A 40 8.32 8.66 -1.22
C VAL A 40 8.12 9.75 -2.28
N GLN A 41 9.21 10.17 -2.90
CA GLN A 41 9.22 11.05 -4.08
C GLN A 41 9.53 10.27 -5.36
N ASP A 42 9.25 10.83 -6.53
CA ASP A 42 9.54 10.19 -7.80
C ASP A 42 11.03 10.08 -8.10
N THR A 43 11.84 10.94 -7.50
CA THR A 43 13.30 10.90 -7.55
C THR A 43 13.85 11.27 -6.18
N GLU A 44 14.69 10.40 -5.63
CA GLU A 44 15.37 10.63 -4.35
C GLU A 44 16.88 10.54 -4.56
N VAL A 45 17.63 11.35 -3.81
CA VAL A 45 19.09 11.36 -3.88
C VAL A 45 19.65 11.07 -2.50
N SER A 46 20.41 9.99 -2.37
CA SER A 46 21.05 9.61 -1.12
C SER A 46 22.17 10.59 -0.75
N ALA A 47 22.62 10.55 0.51
CA ALA A 47 23.75 11.37 0.96
C ALA A 47 25.06 11.09 0.18
N GLY A 48 25.18 9.88 -0.41
CA GLY A 48 26.29 9.49 -1.29
C GLY A 48 26.13 9.93 -2.75
N GLY A 49 25.04 10.63 -3.10
CA GLY A 49 24.76 11.09 -4.47
C GLY A 49 24.11 10.04 -5.37
N GLU A 50 23.75 8.87 -4.84
CA GLU A 50 23.03 7.84 -5.59
C GLU A 50 21.57 8.28 -5.81
N VAL A 51 21.10 8.17 -7.05
CA VAL A 51 19.74 8.57 -7.45
C VAL A 51 18.86 7.32 -7.56
N SER A 52 17.71 7.33 -6.89
CA SER A 52 16.69 6.28 -6.96
C SER A 52 15.35 6.81 -7.45
N TYR A 53 14.47 5.90 -7.90
CA TYR A 53 13.16 6.23 -8.48
C TYR A 53 12.04 5.40 -7.81
N PRO A 54 11.81 5.57 -6.51
CA PRO A 54 11.06 4.59 -5.72
C PRO A 54 9.60 4.44 -6.16
N ILE A 55 8.96 5.48 -6.70
CA ILE A 55 7.61 5.35 -7.29
C ILE A 55 7.63 4.43 -8.52
N HIS A 56 8.61 4.64 -9.41
CA HIS A 56 8.72 3.85 -10.64
C HIS A 56 9.02 2.39 -10.32
N ASP A 57 9.97 2.16 -9.41
CA ASP A 57 10.39 0.83 -8.98
C ASP A 57 9.22 0.10 -8.29
N SER A 58 8.53 0.78 -7.37
CA SER A 58 7.41 0.21 -6.62
C SER A 58 6.19 -0.12 -7.48
N LEU A 59 5.95 0.65 -8.54
CA LEU A 59 4.81 0.46 -9.44
C LEU A 59 5.14 -0.33 -10.72
N ASN A 60 6.37 -0.82 -10.85
CA ASN A 60 6.88 -1.46 -12.07
C ASN A 60 6.67 -0.59 -13.32
N TRP A 61 6.83 0.73 -13.19
CA TRP A 61 6.69 1.65 -14.31
C TRP A 61 7.98 1.74 -15.11
N ARG A 62 7.84 1.71 -16.44
CA ARG A 62 8.98 1.95 -17.33
C ARG A 62 9.47 3.38 -17.15
N MET A 63 10.74 3.54 -16.83
CA MET A 63 11.40 4.83 -16.83
C MET A 63 11.60 5.31 -18.26
N SER A 64 11.07 6.50 -18.57
CA SER A 64 11.40 7.22 -19.80
C SER A 64 12.51 8.23 -19.48
N ARG A 65 13.66 8.11 -20.16
CA ARG A 65 14.86 8.93 -19.91
C ARG A 65 14.91 10.22 -20.74
N PHE A 66 13.80 10.67 -21.32
CA PHE A 66 13.78 11.93 -22.09
C PHE A 66 13.95 13.13 -21.14
N GLY A 67 15.20 13.52 -20.93
CA GLY A 67 15.68 14.33 -19.81
C GLY A 67 15.75 15.85 -20.03
N GLN A 68 14.81 16.45 -20.75
CA GLN A 68 14.82 17.90 -21.04
C GLN A 68 13.52 18.60 -20.63
N GLN A 69 12.75 18.05 -19.68
CA GLN A 69 11.51 18.68 -19.22
C GLN A 69 11.52 18.85 -17.72
N ALA A 70 11.47 20.10 -17.26
CA ALA A 70 11.19 20.41 -15.87
C ALA A 70 9.76 19.93 -15.56
N ARG A 71 9.64 18.95 -14.67
CA ARG A 71 8.35 18.47 -14.16
C ARG A 71 8.29 18.71 -12.65
N SER A 72 7.09 18.93 -12.12
CA SER A 72 6.87 18.96 -10.68
C SER A 72 7.23 17.61 -10.07
N THR A 73 7.92 17.62 -8.93
CA THR A 73 8.16 16.42 -8.12
C THR A 73 6.84 15.73 -7.84
N LEU A 74 6.76 14.44 -8.14
CA LEU A 74 5.60 13.62 -7.86
C LEU A 74 5.86 12.84 -6.58
N GLU A 75 4.91 12.85 -5.66
CA GLU A 75 5.01 12.18 -4.37
C GLU A 75 3.97 11.08 -4.24
N ALA A 76 4.25 10.04 -3.45
CA ALA A 76 3.35 8.92 -3.27
C ALA A 76 3.33 8.39 -1.84
N ALA A 77 2.15 7.92 -1.43
CA ALA A 77 1.96 7.06 -0.27
C ALA A 77 1.80 5.62 -0.76
N LEU A 78 2.83 4.80 -0.52
CA LEU A 78 2.90 3.40 -0.91
C LEU A 78 2.40 2.52 0.23
N PHE A 79 1.40 1.69 -0.05
CA PHE A 79 0.89 0.66 0.85
C PHE A 79 1.84 -0.53 0.77
N GLN A 80 2.63 -0.76 1.82
CA GLN A 80 3.69 -1.77 1.86
C GLN A 80 3.19 -3.06 2.50
N ASN A 81 3.48 -4.19 1.85
CA ASN A 81 3.35 -5.51 2.47
C ASN A 81 4.54 -5.76 3.42
N GLU A 82 4.43 -6.77 4.27
CA GLU A 82 5.50 -7.17 5.18
C GLU A 82 6.79 -7.62 4.49
N ASP A 83 6.70 -8.06 3.23
CA ASP A 83 7.84 -8.45 2.40
C ASP A 83 8.54 -7.27 1.70
N GLY A 84 8.07 -6.04 1.95
CA GLY A 84 8.58 -4.81 1.33
C GLY A 84 8.07 -4.55 -0.08
N THR A 85 7.18 -5.40 -0.61
CA THR A 85 6.53 -5.12 -1.90
C THR A 85 5.39 -4.12 -1.73
N THR A 86 5.24 -3.24 -2.71
CA THR A 86 4.10 -2.33 -2.74
C THR A 86 2.84 -3.06 -3.20
N TRP A 87 1.77 -2.90 -2.43
CA TRP A 87 0.42 -3.33 -2.80
C TRP A 87 -0.25 -2.26 -3.69
N GLN A 88 -0.33 -1.02 -3.22
CA GLN A 88 -0.98 0.06 -3.96
C GLN A 88 -0.30 1.39 -3.65
N ALA A 89 -0.43 2.37 -4.52
CA ALA A 89 0.07 3.73 -4.29
C ALA A 89 -1.06 4.74 -4.40
N LYS A 90 -1.03 5.75 -3.53
CA LYS A 90 -1.78 7.00 -3.69
C LYS A 90 -0.81 8.11 -4.07
N LEU A 91 -0.97 8.69 -5.26
CA LEU A 91 -0.14 9.78 -5.73
C LEU A 91 -0.66 11.14 -5.23
N SER A 92 0.26 12.07 -5.04
CA SER A 92 -0.01 13.51 -4.83
C SER A 92 -0.82 14.10 -5.98
N THR A 93 -0.48 13.74 -7.22
CA THR A 93 -1.25 14.09 -8.43
C THR A 93 -1.76 12.82 -9.11
N PRO A 94 -3.08 12.56 -9.10
CA PRO A 94 -3.68 11.42 -9.78
C PRO A 94 -3.41 11.42 -11.30
N ILE A 95 -3.11 10.26 -11.86
CA ILE A 95 -2.95 10.09 -13.31
C ILE A 95 -4.32 9.81 -13.92
N ALA A 96 -4.63 10.45 -15.05
CA ALA A 96 -5.84 10.18 -15.80
C ALA A 96 -5.82 8.75 -16.38
N ASP A 97 -6.94 8.04 -16.27
CA ASP A 97 -7.16 6.80 -16.98
C ASP A 97 -7.25 7.10 -18.49
N PRO A 98 -6.34 6.59 -19.33
CA PRO A 98 -6.32 6.91 -20.75
C PRO A 98 -7.54 6.37 -21.50
N LYS A 99 -8.25 5.37 -20.95
CA LYS A 99 -9.46 4.80 -21.54
C LYS A 99 -10.73 5.50 -21.06
N LYS A 100 -10.74 5.97 -19.80
CA LYS A 100 -11.95 6.53 -19.17
C LYS A 100 -11.93 8.06 -19.00
N GLY A 101 -10.79 8.70 -19.21
CA GLY A 101 -10.57 10.13 -18.98
C GLY A 101 -10.75 10.57 -17.52
N LYS A 102 -10.84 9.62 -16.57
CA LYS A 102 -11.08 9.90 -15.14
C LYS A 102 -9.79 9.76 -14.33
N PRO A 103 -9.53 10.63 -13.35
CA PRO A 103 -8.37 10.48 -12.49
C PRO A 103 -8.44 9.15 -11.72
N ARG A 104 -7.37 8.36 -11.78
CA ARG A 104 -7.23 7.15 -10.96
C ARG A 104 -6.75 7.56 -9.58
N LYS A 105 -7.60 7.33 -8.59
CA LYS A 105 -7.31 7.67 -7.19
C LYS A 105 -6.14 6.86 -6.62
N TYR A 106 -5.95 5.63 -7.09
CA TYR A 106 -4.91 4.73 -6.66
C TYR A 106 -4.28 4.01 -7.85
N GLU A 107 -2.98 3.78 -7.78
CA GLU A 107 -2.19 3.04 -8.76
C GLU A 107 -1.78 1.69 -8.18
N THR A 108 -1.76 0.66 -9.02
CA THR A 108 -1.33 -0.70 -8.65
C THR A 108 -0.10 -1.09 -9.46
N PRO A 109 0.88 -1.80 -8.88
CA PRO A 109 2.06 -2.19 -9.62
C PRO A 109 1.71 -3.03 -10.85
N VAL A 110 2.33 -2.71 -11.98
CA VAL A 110 2.07 -3.41 -13.25
C VAL A 110 2.55 -4.86 -13.13
N GLY A 111 1.73 -5.82 -13.59
CA GLY A 111 2.05 -7.25 -13.56
C GLY A 111 1.92 -7.92 -12.19
N SER A 112 1.44 -7.20 -11.17
CA SER A 112 1.35 -7.66 -9.77
C SER A 112 0.30 -8.75 -9.53
N GLY A 113 -0.62 -8.95 -10.48
CA GLY A 113 -1.77 -9.86 -10.35
C GLY A 113 -2.75 -9.42 -9.26
N SER A 114 -3.76 -10.25 -8.95
CA SER A 114 -4.59 -10.02 -7.75
C SER A 114 -3.88 -10.54 -6.50
N ARG A 115 -3.68 -9.68 -5.50
CA ARG A 115 -3.17 -10.05 -4.18
C ARG A 115 -3.88 -9.28 -3.07
N ALA A 116 -3.88 -9.87 -1.89
CA ALA A 116 -4.35 -9.24 -0.66
C ALA A 116 -3.27 -8.32 -0.06
N PHE A 117 -3.71 -7.31 0.69
CA PHE A 117 -2.84 -6.41 1.42
C PHE A 117 -2.43 -7.02 2.76
N PHE A 118 -1.13 -7.21 2.96
CA PHE A 118 -0.55 -7.85 4.15
C PHE A 118 0.53 -6.96 4.78
N PRO A 119 0.16 -5.83 5.42
CA PRO A 119 1.13 -4.91 5.99
C PRO A 119 1.86 -5.53 7.19
N ASN A 120 3.06 -5.02 7.48
CA ASN A 120 3.68 -5.28 8.77
C ASN A 120 2.86 -4.61 9.89
N LEU A 121 2.81 -5.25 11.06
CA LEU A 121 2.01 -4.81 12.21
C LEU A 121 2.94 -4.41 13.36
N ASP A 122 2.67 -3.25 13.95
CA ASP A 122 3.35 -2.79 15.16
C ASP A 122 2.94 -3.62 16.40
N SER A 123 3.70 -3.49 17.49
CA SER A 123 3.48 -4.25 18.73
C SER A 123 2.13 -3.96 19.40
N GLN A 124 1.61 -2.74 19.29
CA GLN A 124 0.33 -2.36 19.86
C GLN A 124 -0.81 -3.01 19.07
N THR A 125 -0.75 -2.97 17.74
CA THR A 125 -1.71 -3.65 16.86
C THR A 125 -1.71 -5.16 17.12
N ARG A 126 -0.54 -5.80 17.22
CA ARG A 126 -0.42 -7.23 17.57
C ARG A 126 -1.06 -7.54 18.93
N SER A 127 -0.85 -6.68 19.92
CA SER A 127 -1.45 -6.84 21.25
C SER A 127 -2.98 -6.73 21.22
N ARG A 128 -3.53 -5.83 20.41
CA ARG A 128 -4.99 -5.71 20.21
C ARG A 128 -5.58 -6.96 19.56
N ILE A 129 -4.91 -7.51 18.55
CA ILE A 129 -5.31 -8.79 17.91
C ILE A 129 -5.28 -9.93 18.93
N GLN A 130 -4.20 -10.05 19.69
CA GLN A 130 -4.06 -11.07 20.76
C GLN A 130 -5.20 -10.96 21.78
N ASN A 131 -5.49 -9.76 22.28
CA ASN A 131 -6.57 -9.54 23.23
C ASN A 131 -7.95 -9.82 22.62
N ARG A 132 -8.15 -9.51 21.34
CA ARG A 132 -9.44 -9.75 20.67
C ARG A 132 -9.71 -11.23 20.49
N TYR A 133 -8.72 -12.00 20.05
CA TYR A 133 -8.88 -13.40 19.71
C TYR A 133 -8.44 -14.36 20.81
N GLN A 134 -8.00 -13.84 21.97
CA GLN A 134 -7.56 -14.60 23.13
C GLN A 134 -6.53 -15.67 22.75
N THR A 135 -5.56 -15.27 21.93
CA THR A 135 -4.58 -16.18 21.33
C THR A 135 -3.20 -15.52 21.23
N LEU A 136 -2.14 -16.30 21.37
CA LEU A 136 -0.78 -15.80 21.28
C LEU A 136 -0.45 -15.41 19.84
N VAL A 137 -0.28 -14.11 19.61
CA VAL A 137 0.19 -13.54 18.35
C VAL A 137 1.71 -13.43 18.41
N PRO A 138 2.44 -13.84 17.36
CA PRO A 138 3.89 -13.76 17.39
C PRO A 138 4.37 -12.31 17.55
N PRO A 139 5.35 -12.04 18.42
CA PRO A 139 5.82 -10.68 18.66
C PRO A 139 6.69 -10.14 17.53
N LYS A 140 7.36 -11.02 16.75
CA LYS A 140 8.35 -10.62 15.75
C LYS A 140 8.19 -11.30 14.37
N SER A 141 7.53 -12.46 14.28
CA SER A 141 7.31 -13.13 12.99
C SER A 141 6.02 -12.67 12.30
N SER A 142 5.83 -13.09 11.04
CA SER A 142 4.64 -12.75 10.25
C SER A 142 3.35 -13.18 10.96
N VAL A 143 2.45 -12.22 11.16
CA VAL A 143 1.08 -12.50 11.64
C VAL A 143 0.29 -13.22 10.56
N TRP A 144 0.59 -12.96 9.29
CA TRP A 144 -0.13 -13.55 8.16
C TRP A 144 0.21 -15.04 8.01
N ASP A 145 1.48 -15.42 8.16
CA ASP A 145 1.88 -16.84 8.20
C ASP A 145 1.34 -17.55 9.45
N TRP A 146 1.35 -16.87 10.59
CA TRP A 146 0.72 -17.38 11.81
C TRP A 146 -0.79 -17.64 11.63
N LEU A 147 -1.47 -16.79 10.86
CA LEU A 147 -2.89 -16.90 10.56
C LEU A 147 -3.21 -18.07 9.61
N LYS A 148 -2.35 -18.32 8.61
CA LYS A 148 -2.55 -19.42 7.62
C LYS A 148 -2.76 -20.79 8.28
N VAL A 149 -2.06 -21.06 9.38
CA VAL A 149 -2.17 -22.33 10.12
C VAL A 149 -3.22 -22.31 11.24
N ARG A 150 -4.06 -21.26 11.30
CA ARG A 150 -5.09 -21.06 12.34
C ARG A 150 -6.46 -20.72 11.71
N PRO A 151 -7.11 -21.68 11.04
CA PRO A 151 -8.35 -21.44 10.30
C PRO A 151 -9.54 -21.03 11.17
N LYS A 152 -9.45 -21.19 12.50
CA LYS A 152 -10.51 -20.79 13.45
C LYS A 152 -10.49 -19.28 13.78
N VAL A 153 -9.40 -18.58 13.46
CA VAL A 153 -9.31 -17.14 13.70
C VAL A 153 -10.04 -16.42 12.57
N PRO A 154 -11.10 -15.63 12.86
CA PRO A 154 -11.94 -15.07 11.81
C PRO A 154 -11.24 -13.90 11.11
N ILE A 155 -11.35 -13.91 9.78
CA ILE A 155 -10.85 -12.88 8.87
C ILE A 155 -12.01 -11.97 8.47
N VAL A 156 -11.78 -10.67 8.45
CA VAL A 156 -12.73 -9.69 7.91
C VAL A 156 -12.25 -9.26 6.53
N LEU A 157 -13.02 -9.56 5.49
CA LEU A 157 -12.75 -9.07 4.16
C LEU A 157 -13.30 -7.65 4.01
N THR A 158 -12.52 -6.77 3.40
CA THR A 158 -12.93 -5.39 3.13
C THR A 158 -12.40 -4.91 1.79
N GLU A 159 -12.94 -3.81 1.29
CA GLU A 159 -12.43 -3.15 0.10
C GLU A 159 -11.47 -2.01 0.47
N GLY A 160 -10.25 -2.05 -0.07
CA GLY A 160 -9.28 -0.97 0.03
C GLY A 160 -8.42 -0.97 1.29
N GLY A 161 -7.15 -0.59 1.12
CA GLY A 161 -6.14 -0.69 2.17
C GLY A 161 -6.47 0.12 3.44
N LYS A 162 -7.03 1.33 3.32
CA LYS A 162 -7.39 2.15 4.50
C LYS A 162 -8.40 1.46 5.42
N LYS A 163 -9.41 0.79 4.85
CA LYS A 163 -10.38 0.03 5.66
C LYS A 163 -9.72 -1.18 6.33
N GLY A 164 -8.82 -1.86 5.61
CA GLY A 164 -8.00 -2.94 6.17
C GLY A 164 -7.17 -2.47 7.38
N LEU A 165 -6.45 -1.35 7.23
CA LEU A 165 -5.68 -0.75 8.32
C LEU A 165 -6.55 -0.29 9.50
N SER A 166 -7.74 0.23 9.23
CA SER A 166 -8.69 0.61 10.28
C SER A 166 -9.12 -0.62 11.10
N LEU A 167 -9.52 -1.71 10.42
CA LEU A 167 -9.85 -2.98 11.07
C LEU A 167 -8.69 -3.54 11.91
N LEU A 168 -7.48 -3.56 11.33
CA LEU A 168 -6.26 -4.01 12.02
C LEU A 168 -5.99 -3.17 13.27
N SER A 169 -6.12 -1.86 13.16
CA SER A 169 -5.97 -0.95 14.30
C SER A 169 -6.95 -1.25 15.43
N GLN A 170 -8.14 -1.78 15.12
CA GLN A 170 -9.15 -2.19 16.11
C GLN A 170 -9.00 -3.65 16.56
N GLY A 171 -7.91 -4.33 16.17
CA GLY A 171 -7.62 -5.71 16.55
C GLY A 171 -8.30 -6.78 15.69
N TYR A 172 -8.98 -6.40 14.60
CA TYR A 172 -9.56 -7.35 13.64
C TYR A 172 -8.53 -7.71 12.57
N LEU A 173 -8.47 -8.97 12.16
CA LEU A 173 -7.67 -9.39 11.01
C LEU A 173 -8.38 -9.02 9.70
N GLY A 174 -8.29 -7.74 9.36
CA GLY A 174 -8.82 -7.15 8.14
C GLY A 174 -7.91 -7.40 6.93
N ILE A 175 -8.44 -8.02 5.88
CA ILE A 175 -7.74 -8.26 4.62
C ILE A 175 -8.44 -7.52 3.48
N ALA A 176 -7.66 -6.82 2.65
CA ALA A 176 -8.16 -6.10 1.49
C ALA A 176 -7.57 -6.65 0.17
N PRO A 177 -8.38 -7.21 -0.74
CA PRO A 177 -7.93 -7.56 -2.09
C PRO A 177 -7.89 -6.33 -3.01
N TYR A 178 -7.23 -6.45 -4.16
CA TYR A 178 -7.25 -5.41 -5.20
C TYR A 178 -8.65 -5.23 -5.79
N GLY A 179 -9.40 -4.28 -5.25
CA GLY A 179 -10.77 -4.00 -5.67
C GLY A 179 -11.71 -5.18 -5.39
N ILE A 180 -12.99 -4.98 -5.71
CA ILE A 180 -14.07 -5.93 -5.41
C ILE A 180 -13.88 -7.31 -6.07
N ASN A 181 -13.21 -7.35 -7.24
CA ASN A 181 -12.97 -8.58 -7.98
C ASN A 181 -11.62 -9.23 -7.68
N GLY A 182 -10.84 -8.67 -6.75
CA GLY A 182 -9.48 -9.13 -6.48
C GLY A 182 -9.39 -10.49 -5.77
N GLY A 183 -10.51 -11.04 -5.29
CA GLY A 183 -10.57 -12.34 -4.59
C GLY A 183 -10.82 -13.55 -5.48
N TYR A 184 -11.13 -13.36 -6.77
CA TYR A 184 -11.46 -14.45 -7.67
C TYR A 184 -10.74 -14.32 -9.02
N ARG A 185 -10.59 -15.45 -9.72
CA ARG A 185 -10.15 -15.53 -11.12
C ARG A 185 -11.35 -15.85 -11.98
N SER A 186 -11.56 -15.08 -13.03
CA SER A 186 -12.56 -15.35 -14.08
C SER A 186 -11.92 -15.49 -15.46
N LYS A 187 -10.59 -15.56 -15.49
CA LYS A 187 -9.80 -15.83 -16.67
C LYS A 187 -8.78 -16.91 -16.37
N ASP A 188 -8.58 -17.82 -17.32
CA ASP A 188 -7.59 -18.89 -17.22
C ASP A 188 -6.16 -18.39 -17.50
N ALA A 189 -5.20 -19.32 -17.57
CA ALA A 189 -3.78 -19.01 -17.78
C ALA A 189 -3.47 -18.40 -19.17
N ILE A 190 -4.34 -18.60 -20.17
CA ILE A 190 -4.20 -18.05 -21.52
C ILE A 190 -5.05 -16.79 -21.74
N GLY A 191 -5.85 -16.39 -20.75
CA GLY A 191 -6.61 -15.15 -20.72
C GLY A 191 -8.07 -15.30 -21.15
N GLU A 192 -8.53 -16.53 -21.39
CA GLU A 192 -9.90 -16.84 -21.78
C GLU A 192 -10.83 -16.90 -20.57
N ALA A 193 -12.11 -16.58 -20.80
CA ALA A 193 -13.09 -16.57 -19.72
C ALA A 193 -13.29 -17.98 -19.14
N CYS A 194 -13.31 -18.08 -17.81
CA CYS A 194 -13.58 -19.33 -17.11
C CYS A 194 -14.61 -19.14 -15.99
N THR A 195 -15.17 -20.25 -15.49
CA THR A 195 -16.03 -20.24 -14.31
C THR A 195 -15.28 -19.61 -13.14
N PRO A 196 -15.80 -18.53 -12.52
CA PRO A 196 -15.09 -17.85 -11.45
C PRO A 196 -14.76 -18.78 -10.28
N TYR A 197 -13.50 -18.76 -9.84
CA TYR A 197 -13.05 -19.50 -8.66
C TYR A 197 -12.21 -18.60 -7.76
N LEU A 198 -12.22 -18.88 -6.45
CA LEU A 198 -11.44 -18.12 -5.47
C LEU A 198 -9.94 -18.35 -5.70
N ILE A 199 -9.17 -17.28 -5.54
CA ILE A 199 -7.71 -17.39 -5.56
C ILE A 199 -7.31 -18.09 -4.25
N PRO A 200 -6.59 -19.23 -4.33
CA PRO A 200 -6.15 -19.97 -3.15
C PRO A 200 -5.11 -19.22 -2.31
#